data_AF-A0AAJ2IC01-F1
#
_entry.id   AF-A0AAJ2IC01-F1
#
_cell.length_a   1.000
_cell.length_b   1.000
_cell.length_c   1.000
_cell.angle_alpha   90.00
_cell.angle_beta   90.00
_cell.angle_gamma   90.00
#
_symmetry.space_group_name_H-M   'P 1'
#
loop_
_entity.id
_entity.type
_entity.pdbx_description
1 polymer ?
#
loop_
_entity_poly.entity_id
_entity_poly.type
_entity_poly.pdbx_seq_one_letter_code
_entity_poly.pdbx_strand_id
1 'polypeptide(L)'
;MATWIVLGVVAVLLVAGWAYHTANRLDRLNVRVDLARQALESNLDRRAVVVRAVSAEMIAGDGAANSRTSVDDGVAAQARELATLADRAERAAPSAREDAENALSAALARTDPNRRSAALVVELADAETRVMMARRFYNDAVRDTRALAQRRPVRWLRLGGHAAPPEYFEIIERVTPGQAD
;
A
#
# COMPACT_ATOMS: atom_id res chain seq x y z
N MET A 1 -13.42 52.94 22.71
CA MET A 1 -12.06 52.42 22.98
C MET A 1 -12.13 51.03 23.61
N ALA A 2 -12.66 50.87 24.84
CA ALA A 2 -12.76 49.58 25.52
C ALA A 2 -13.55 48.51 24.72
N THR A 3 -14.67 48.88 24.10
CA THR A 3 -15.47 47.99 23.25
C THR A 3 -14.70 47.41 22.06
N TRP A 4 -13.91 48.24 21.37
CA TRP A 4 -13.06 47.81 20.26
C TRP A 4 -11.93 46.88 20.72
N ILE A 5 -11.34 47.14 21.89
CA ILE A 5 -10.34 46.28 22.50
C ILE A 5 -10.93 44.92 22.84
N VAL A 6 -12.09 44.89 23.51
CA VAL A 6 -12.80 43.66 23.86
C VAL A 6 -13.15 42.86 22.60
N LEU A 7 -13.69 43.52 21.57
CA LEU A 7 -14.00 42.88 20.29
C LEU A 7 -12.75 42.28 19.63
N GLY A 8 -11.63 43.01 19.65
CA GLY A 8 -10.35 42.53 19.14
C GLY A 8 -9.86 41.28 19.87
N VAL A 9 -9.90 41.28 21.21
CA VAL A 9 -9.50 40.11 22.03
C VAL A 9 -10.39 38.91 21.73
N VAL A 10 -11.71 39.11 21.67
CA VAL A 10 -12.66 38.03 21.34
C VAL A 10 -12.37 37.45 19.95
N ALA A 11 -12.13 38.30 18.95
CA ALA A 11 -11.77 37.84 17.60
C ALA A 11 -10.49 37.01 17.59
N VAL A 12 -9.45 37.44 18.32
CA VAL A 12 -8.18 36.68 18.44
C VAL A 12 -8.41 35.31 19.10
N LEU A 13 -9.20 35.25 20.18
CA LEU A 13 -9.50 34.00 20.86
C LEU A 13 -10.26 33.01 19.95
N LEU A 14 -11.20 33.50 19.13
CA LEU A 14 -11.93 32.68 18.16
C LEU A 14 -10.98 32.11 17.10
N VAL A 15 -10.08 32.94 16.55
CA VAL A 15 -9.08 32.49 15.57
C VAL A 15 -8.12 31.48 16.18
N ALA A 16 -7.65 31.71 17.41
CA ALA A 16 -6.76 30.80 18.12
C ALA A 16 -7.44 29.44 18.40
N GLY A 17 -8.69 29.45 18.87
CA GLY A 17 -9.47 28.23 19.11
C GLY A 17 -9.73 27.43 17.82
N TRP A 18 -10.07 28.13 16.73
CA TRP A 18 -10.23 27.51 15.42
C TRP A 18 -8.91 26.90 14.90
N ALA A 19 -7.79 27.60 15.05
CA ALA A 19 -6.48 27.14 14.64
C ALA A 19 -6.05 25.89 15.44
N TYR A 20 -6.27 25.90 16.75
CA TYR A 20 -6.00 24.76 17.63
C TYR A 20 -6.82 23.52 17.22
N HIS A 21 -8.13 23.68 17.01
CA HIS A 21 -8.98 22.58 16.57
C HIS A 21 -8.54 22.03 15.20
N THR A 22 -8.17 22.91 14.27
CA THR A 22 -7.72 22.51 12.94
C THR A 22 -6.36 21.78 12.98
N ALA A 23 -5.43 22.24 13.82
CA ALA A 23 -4.15 21.57 14.04
C ALA A 23 -4.34 20.16 14.63
N ASN A 24 -5.18 20.03 15.66
CA ASN A 24 -5.47 18.74 16.27
C ASN A 24 -6.17 17.77 15.29
N ARG A 25 -7.04 18.30 14.42
CA ARG A 25 -7.65 17.50 13.35
C ARG A 25 -6.61 17.02 12.34
N LEU A 26 -5.64 17.86 11.98
CA LEU A 26 -4.58 17.50 11.05
C LEU A 26 -3.62 16.46 11.64
N ASP A 27 -3.27 16.60 12.92
CA ASP A 27 -2.47 15.61 13.66
C ASP A 27 -3.12 14.22 13.64
N ARG A 28 -4.42 14.15 13.97
CA ARG A 28 -5.19 12.90 13.88
C ARG A 28 -5.20 12.29 12.48
N LEU A 29 -5.26 13.12 11.44
CA LEU A 29 -5.22 12.64 10.05
C LEU A 29 -3.84 12.11 9.68
N ASN A 30 -2.75 12.75 10.13
CA ASN A 30 -1.39 12.25 9.93
C ASN A 30 -1.20 10.90 10.63
N VAL A 31 -1.61 10.76 11.89
CA VAL A 31 -1.58 9.49 12.62
C VAL A 31 -2.36 8.40 11.87
N ARG A 32 -3.53 8.74 11.30
CA ARG A 32 -4.31 7.79 10.50
C ARG A 32 -3.59 7.36 9.23
N VAL A 33 -2.88 8.26 8.55
CA VAL A 33 -2.04 7.93 7.39
C VAL A 33 -0.93 6.96 7.79
N ASP A 34 -0.24 7.22 8.90
CA ASP A 34 0.85 6.37 9.38
C ASP A 34 0.35 4.96 9.74
N LEU A 35 -0.77 4.86 10.45
CA LEU A 35 -1.41 3.57 10.76
C LEU A 35 -1.85 2.83 9.50
N ALA A 36 -2.44 3.54 8.53
CA ALA A 36 -2.84 2.94 7.27
C ALA A 36 -1.63 2.48 6.44
N ARG A 37 -0.51 3.21 6.50
CA ARG A 37 0.76 2.84 5.86
C ARG A 37 1.32 1.54 6.46
N GLN A 38 1.36 1.45 7.79
CA GLN A 38 1.81 0.23 8.50
C GLN A 38 0.92 -0.97 8.17
N ALA A 39 -0.40 -0.78 8.14
CA ALA A 39 -1.33 -1.82 7.75
C ALA A 39 -1.09 -2.29 6.31
N LEU A 40 -0.86 -1.37 5.37
CA LEU A 40 -0.51 -1.69 3.99
C LEU A 40 0.79 -2.50 3.92
N GLU A 41 1.86 -2.07 4.60
CA GLU A 41 3.14 -2.80 4.64
C GLU A 41 2.97 -4.23 5.15
N SER A 42 2.25 -4.41 6.26
CA SER A 42 2.02 -5.74 6.81
C SER A 42 1.29 -6.69 5.85
N ASN A 43 0.41 -6.17 5.00
CA ASN A 43 -0.30 -6.98 3.99
C ASN A 43 0.58 -7.29 2.78
N LEU A 44 1.44 -6.35 2.37
CA LEU A 44 2.45 -6.59 1.32
C LEU A 44 3.45 -7.67 1.76
N ASP A 45 3.96 -7.59 2.99
CA ASP A 45 4.90 -8.58 3.52
C ASP A 45 4.25 -9.98 3.61
N ARG A 46 2.98 -10.06 4.04
CA ARG A 46 2.20 -11.32 4.00
C ARG A 46 2.06 -11.85 2.58
N ARG A 47 1.76 -11.01 1.61
CA ARG A 47 1.69 -11.40 0.19
C ARG A 47 3.04 -11.94 -0.30
N ALA A 48 4.15 -11.32 0.05
CA ALA A 48 5.48 -11.82 -0.31
C ALA A 48 5.74 -13.23 0.24
N VAL A 49 5.31 -13.52 1.48
CA VAL A 49 5.36 -14.88 2.06
C VAL A 49 4.55 -15.88 1.24
N VAL A 50 3.31 -15.53 0.87
CA VAL A 50 2.46 -16.42 0.06
C VAL A 50 3.06 -16.66 -1.33
N VAL A 51 3.62 -15.62 -1.98
CA VAL A 51 4.29 -15.79 -3.28
C VAL A 51 5.54 -16.67 -3.17
N ARG A 52 6.29 -16.60 -2.06
CA ARG A 52 7.37 -17.57 -1.81
C ARG A 52 6.85 -18.99 -1.63
N ALA A 53 5.72 -19.19 -0.95
CA ALA A 53 5.10 -20.51 -0.84
C ALA A 53 4.70 -21.06 -2.24
N VAL A 54 4.13 -20.21 -3.10
CA VAL A 54 3.85 -20.55 -4.50
C VAL A 54 5.13 -20.94 -5.24
N SER A 55 6.22 -20.19 -5.07
CA SER A 55 7.50 -20.52 -5.71
C SER A 55 8.08 -21.85 -5.24
N ALA A 56 7.95 -22.17 -3.95
CA ALA A 56 8.42 -23.44 -3.39
C ALA A 56 7.59 -24.62 -3.91
N GLU A 57 6.27 -24.47 -4.03
CA GLU A 57 5.39 -25.48 -4.62
C GLU A 57 5.74 -25.75 -6.09
N MET A 58 6.01 -24.70 -6.88
CA MET A 58 6.44 -24.84 -8.27
C MET A 58 7.72 -25.67 -8.39
N ILE A 59 8.71 -25.45 -7.51
CA ILE A 59 9.97 -26.21 -7.49
C ILE A 59 9.73 -27.66 -7.06
N ALA A 60 8.85 -27.91 -6.09
CA ALA A 60 8.55 -29.25 -5.60
C ALA A 60 7.74 -30.08 -6.63
N GLY A 61 6.77 -29.45 -7.30
CA GLY A 61 5.96 -30.09 -8.35
C GLY A 61 6.79 -30.47 -9.58
N ASP A 62 7.76 -29.64 -9.95
CA ASP A 62 8.75 -29.91 -11.00
C ASP A 62 9.59 -31.17 -10.66
N GLY A 63 10.12 -31.25 -9.44
CA GLY A 63 10.93 -32.39 -9.00
C GLY A 63 10.17 -33.73 -8.94
N ALA A 64 8.85 -33.71 -8.69
CA ALA A 64 8.01 -34.91 -8.67
C ALA A 64 7.63 -35.38 -10.09
N ALA A 65 7.55 -34.46 -11.07
CA ALA A 65 7.25 -34.77 -12.47
C ALA A 65 8.51 -35.20 -13.27
N ASN A 66 9.70 -34.73 -12.88
CA ASN A 66 10.91 -34.78 -13.72
C ASN A 66 11.90 -35.91 -13.43
N SER A 67 11.45 -37.17 -13.51
CA SER A 67 12.39 -38.29 -13.70
C SER A 67 12.84 -38.47 -15.16
N ARG A 68 12.34 -37.70 -16.16
CA ARG A 68 12.55 -38.08 -17.58
C ARG A 68 12.81 -37.02 -18.67
N THR A 69 12.75 -35.68 -18.52
CA THR A 69 12.94 -34.80 -19.70
C THR A 69 13.44 -33.37 -19.41
N SER A 70 14.34 -32.90 -20.27
CA SER A 70 15.10 -31.63 -20.26
C SER A 70 14.30 -30.37 -20.69
N VAL A 71 12.97 -30.37 -20.53
CA VAL A 71 12.08 -29.27 -21.00
C VAL A 71 11.67 -28.31 -19.86
N ASP A 72 11.99 -28.64 -18.60
CA ASP A 72 11.44 -27.94 -17.41
C ASP A 72 12.36 -26.90 -16.75
N ASP A 73 13.53 -26.60 -17.33
CA ASP A 73 14.43 -25.55 -16.82
C ASP A 73 13.72 -24.18 -16.69
N GLY A 74 12.71 -23.93 -17.53
CA GLY A 74 11.92 -22.70 -17.52
C GLY A 74 11.03 -22.53 -16.28
N VAL A 75 10.41 -23.60 -15.76
CA VAL A 75 9.52 -23.52 -14.59
C VAL A 75 10.34 -23.30 -13.33
N ALA A 76 11.44 -24.05 -13.18
CA ALA A 76 12.38 -23.85 -12.07
C ALA A 76 13.03 -22.45 -12.10
N ALA A 77 13.38 -21.92 -13.28
CA ALA A 77 13.86 -20.56 -13.43
C ALA A 77 12.80 -19.51 -13.04
N GLN A 78 11.57 -19.68 -13.48
CA GLN A 78 10.45 -18.79 -13.15
C GLN A 78 10.13 -18.81 -11.65
N ALA A 79 10.18 -19.97 -11.00
CA ALA A 79 9.97 -20.09 -9.57
C ALA A 79 11.08 -19.37 -8.77
N ARG A 80 12.35 -19.53 -9.17
CA ARG A 80 13.47 -18.78 -8.56
C ARG A 80 13.31 -17.27 -8.78
N GLU A 81 12.91 -16.85 -9.98
CA GLU A 81 12.63 -15.44 -10.28
C GLU A 81 11.55 -14.88 -9.32
N LEU A 82 10.44 -15.60 -9.14
CA LEU A 82 9.39 -15.22 -8.19
C LEU A 82 9.91 -15.05 -6.76
N ALA A 83 10.66 -16.03 -6.27
CA ALA A 83 11.24 -15.96 -4.92
C ALA A 83 12.14 -14.72 -4.77
N THR A 84 13.00 -14.45 -5.76
CA THR A 84 13.89 -13.27 -5.74
C THR A 84 13.13 -11.95 -5.80
N LEU A 85 12.03 -11.90 -6.55
CA LEU A 85 11.18 -10.72 -6.65
C LEU A 85 10.39 -10.49 -5.37
N ALA A 86 9.86 -11.53 -4.72
CA ALA A 86 9.17 -11.43 -3.44
C ALA A 86 10.12 -10.90 -2.35
N ASP A 87 11.34 -11.41 -2.34
CA ASP A 87 12.42 -10.98 -1.48
C ASP A 87 12.88 -9.54 -1.73
N ARG A 88 12.91 -9.11 -3.00
CA ARG A 88 13.19 -7.72 -3.37
C ARG A 88 12.05 -6.81 -2.96
N ALA A 89 10.81 -7.22 -3.20
CA ALA A 89 9.62 -6.48 -2.82
C ALA A 89 9.64 -6.24 -1.31
N GLU A 90 9.78 -7.29 -0.49
CA GLU A 90 9.81 -7.22 0.98
C GLU A 90 10.93 -6.33 1.55
N ARG A 91 12.09 -6.27 0.91
CA ARG A 91 13.23 -5.47 1.38
C ARG A 91 13.34 -4.09 0.72
N ALA A 92 12.46 -3.76 -0.22
CA ALA A 92 12.52 -2.50 -0.93
C ALA A 92 12.28 -1.31 0.01
N ALA A 93 13.07 -0.25 -0.18
CA ALA A 93 12.85 1.02 0.48
C ALA A 93 11.49 1.62 0.06
N PRO A 94 10.86 2.48 0.87
CA PRO A 94 9.54 3.04 0.58
C PRO A 94 9.38 3.61 -0.83
N SER A 95 10.41 4.31 -1.35
CA SER A 95 10.38 4.91 -2.69
C SER A 95 10.48 3.92 -3.85
N ALA A 96 10.98 2.70 -3.61
CA ALA A 96 11.12 1.65 -4.63
C ALA A 96 10.12 0.50 -4.42
N ARG A 97 9.29 0.58 -3.37
CA ARG A 97 8.36 -0.48 -2.99
C ARG A 97 7.32 -0.73 -4.08
N GLU A 98 6.76 0.32 -4.67
CA GLU A 98 5.77 0.21 -5.75
C GLU A 98 6.32 -0.55 -6.96
N ASP A 99 7.49 -0.13 -7.46
CA ASP A 99 8.14 -0.77 -8.60
C ASP A 99 8.45 -2.25 -8.33
N ALA A 100 8.90 -2.57 -7.11
CA ALA A 100 9.19 -3.94 -6.73
C ALA A 100 7.92 -4.81 -6.66
N GLU A 101 6.82 -4.27 -6.11
CA GLU A 101 5.52 -4.96 -6.07
C GLU A 101 4.90 -5.13 -7.47
N ASN A 102 5.09 -4.14 -8.35
CA ASN A 102 4.67 -4.22 -9.76
C ASN A 102 5.44 -5.30 -10.51
N ALA A 103 6.77 -5.37 -10.32
CA ALA A 103 7.59 -6.42 -10.90
C ALA A 103 7.21 -7.82 -10.38
N LEU A 104 6.94 -7.95 -9.07
CA LEU A 104 6.45 -9.19 -8.47
C LEU A 104 5.10 -9.61 -9.07
N SER A 105 4.17 -8.67 -9.21
CA SER A 105 2.85 -8.91 -9.79
C SER A 105 2.94 -9.34 -11.26
N ALA A 106 3.81 -8.70 -12.03
CA ALA A 106 4.06 -9.07 -13.43
C ALA A 106 4.65 -10.47 -13.56
N ALA A 107 5.62 -10.83 -12.72
CA ALA A 107 6.18 -12.18 -12.72
C ALA A 107 5.15 -13.23 -12.31
N LEU A 108 4.35 -12.95 -11.28
CA LEU A 108 3.27 -13.84 -10.82
C LEU A 108 2.22 -14.05 -11.91
N ALA A 109 1.95 -13.05 -12.74
CA ALA A 109 1.04 -13.15 -13.86
C ALA A 109 1.52 -14.05 -15.00
N ARG A 110 2.83 -14.30 -15.13
CA ARG A 110 3.39 -15.21 -16.13
C ARG A 110 3.33 -16.69 -15.70
N THR A 111 2.95 -16.98 -14.47
CA THR A 111 2.92 -18.34 -13.94
C THR A 111 1.54 -18.98 -14.11
N ASP A 112 1.49 -20.27 -14.45
CA ASP A 112 0.24 -20.99 -14.69
C ASP A 112 -0.53 -21.21 -13.37
N PRO A 113 -1.72 -20.60 -13.19
CA PRO A 113 -2.49 -20.75 -11.96
C PRO A 113 -3.04 -22.18 -11.78
N ASN A 114 -3.18 -22.97 -12.85
CA ASN A 114 -3.73 -24.32 -12.77
C ASN A 114 -2.75 -25.34 -12.17
N ARG A 115 -1.46 -25.00 -12.09
CA ARG A 115 -0.42 -25.83 -11.49
C ARG A 115 -0.28 -25.64 -9.97
N ARG A 116 -1.01 -24.70 -9.38
CA ARG A 116 -0.96 -24.41 -7.95
C ARG A 116 -1.99 -25.23 -7.20
N SER A 117 -1.70 -25.57 -5.93
CA SER A 117 -2.72 -26.17 -5.07
C SER A 117 -3.89 -25.21 -4.83
N ALA A 118 -5.08 -25.77 -4.66
CA ALA A 118 -6.29 -25.00 -4.35
C ALA A 118 -6.12 -24.13 -3.09
N ALA A 119 -5.37 -24.62 -2.10
CA ALA A 119 -5.07 -23.87 -0.88
C ALA A 119 -4.28 -22.59 -1.17
N LEU A 120 -3.20 -22.68 -1.98
CA LEU A 120 -2.39 -21.50 -2.34
C LEU A 120 -3.13 -20.54 -3.26
N VAL A 121 -4.03 -21.02 -4.12
CA VAL A 121 -4.90 -20.14 -4.92
C VAL A 121 -5.78 -19.28 -4.02
N VAL A 122 -6.41 -19.89 -3.00
CA VAL A 122 -7.27 -19.17 -2.04
C VAL A 122 -6.45 -18.20 -1.19
N GLU A 123 -5.30 -18.63 -0.65
CA GLU A 123 -4.46 -17.80 0.20
C GLU A 123 -3.88 -16.59 -0.56
N LEU A 124 -3.47 -16.80 -1.82
CA LEU A 124 -3.00 -15.71 -2.67
C LEU A 124 -4.11 -14.72 -3.00
N ALA A 125 -5.32 -15.19 -3.30
CA ALA A 125 -6.46 -14.32 -3.58
C ALA A 125 -6.87 -13.48 -2.34
N ASP A 126 -6.84 -14.08 -1.15
CA ASP A 126 -7.07 -13.38 0.12
C ASP A 126 -5.97 -12.33 0.38
N ALA A 127 -4.70 -12.68 0.16
CA ALA A 127 -3.59 -11.73 0.28
C ALA A 127 -3.71 -10.55 -0.71
N GLU A 128 -4.03 -10.82 -1.98
CA GLU A 128 -4.25 -9.77 -2.99
C GLU A 128 -5.43 -8.86 -2.59
N THR A 129 -6.54 -9.44 -2.14
CA THR A 129 -7.72 -8.67 -1.68
C THR A 129 -7.38 -7.74 -0.51
N ARG A 130 -6.64 -8.24 0.49
CA ARG A 130 -6.25 -7.44 1.65
C ARG A 130 -5.29 -6.31 1.28
N VAL A 131 -4.35 -6.55 0.37
CA VAL A 131 -3.46 -5.50 -0.16
C VAL A 131 -4.28 -4.42 -0.86
N MET A 132 -5.25 -4.78 -1.70
CA MET A 132 -6.11 -3.82 -2.38
C MET A 132 -6.93 -2.97 -1.40
N MET A 133 -7.52 -3.60 -0.39
CA MET A 133 -8.26 -2.88 0.65
C MET A 133 -7.35 -1.94 1.46
N ALA A 134 -6.17 -2.42 1.87
CA ALA A 134 -5.21 -1.61 2.63
C ALA A 134 -4.71 -0.40 1.82
N ARG A 135 -4.41 -0.60 0.52
CA ARG A 135 -4.04 0.49 -0.39
C ARG A 135 -5.14 1.54 -0.49
N ARG A 136 -6.39 1.10 -0.63
CA ARG A 136 -7.53 2.01 -0.69
C ARG A 136 -7.66 2.84 0.59
N PHE A 137 -7.59 2.20 1.76
CA PHE A 137 -7.66 2.92 3.05
C PHE A 137 -6.50 3.89 3.23
N TYR A 138 -5.29 3.52 2.81
CA TYR A 138 -4.15 4.42 2.79
C TYR A 138 -4.40 5.63 1.89
N ASN A 139 -4.80 5.41 0.64
CA ASN A 139 -5.05 6.49 -0.32
C ASN A 139 -6.21 7.41 0.11
N ASP A 140 -7.24 6.88 0.75
CA ASP A 140 -8.33 7.67 1.34
C ASP A 140 -7.81 8.55 2.50
N ALA A 141 -6.95 8.01 3.37
CA ALA A 141 -6.31 8.79 4.42
C ALA A 141 -5.39 9.88 3.85
N VAL A 142 -4.60 9.58 2.82
CA VAL A 142 -3.76 10.57 2.11
C VAL A 142 -4.62 11.68 1.50
N ARG A 143 -5.71 11.31 0.84
CA ARG A 143 -6.67 12.27 0.25
C ARG A 143 -7.26 13.19 1.32
N ASP A 144 -7.73 12.66 2.44
CA ASP A 144 -8.32 13.43 3.54
C ASP A 144 -7.30 14.43 4.12
N THR A 145 -6.07 13.97 4.34
CA THR A 145 -4.97 14.80 4.85
C THR A 145 -4.61 15.92 3.86
N ARG A 146 -4.42 15.59 2.58
CA ARG A 146 -4.08 16.58 1.54
C ARG A 146 -5.21 17.60 1.34
N ALA A 147 -6.47 17.17 1.37
CA ALA A 147 -7.63 18.05 1.23
C ALA A 147 -7.74 19.07 2.38
N LEU A 148 -7.39 18.68 3.61
CA LEU A 148 -7.33 19.60 4.75
C LEU A 148 -6.11 20.52 4.67
N ALA A 149 -4.93 19.97 4.40
CA ALA A 149 -3.66 20.70 4.35
C ALA A 149 -3.64 21.80 3.26
N GLN A 150 -4.35 21.60 2.15
CA GLN A 150 -4.42 22.56 1.05
C GLN A 150 -5.33 23.77 1.31
N ARG A 151 -6.16 23.75 2.37
CA ARG A 151 -7.05 24.88 2.68
C ARG A 151 -6.25 26.16 2.93
N ARG A 152 -6.63 27.25 2.27
CA ARG A 152 -5.96 28.56 2.36
C ARG A 152 -5.61 29.01 3.80
N PRO A 153 -6.53 28.99 4.78
CA PRO A 153 -6.20 29.45 6.13
C PRO A 153 -5.19 28.53 6.84
N VAL A 154 -5.20 27.21 6.56
CA VAL A 154 -4.23 26.24 7.11
C VAL A 154 -2.83 26.53 6.58
N ARG A 155 -2.71 26.81 5.28
CA ARG A 155 -1.44 27.14 4.63
C ARG A 155 -0.89 28.49 5.10
N TRP A 156 -1.76 29.49 5.25
CA TRP A 156 -1.38 30.83 5.74
C TRP A 156 -0.85 30.77 7.18
N LEU A 157 -1.52 29.99 8.04
CA LEU A 157 -1.14 29.83 9.44
C LEU A 157 -0.07 28.74 9.66
N ARG A 158 0.44 28.12 8.59
CA ARG A 158 1.43 27.03 8.61
C ARG A 158 1.08 25.90 9.60
N LEU A 159 -0.21 25.60 9.74
CA LEU A 159 -0.70 24.61 10.71
C LEU A 159 -0.33 23.17 10.34
N GLY A 160 0.07 22.91 9.08
CA GLY A 160 0.58 21.62 8.62
C GLY A 160 2.06 21.36 8.89
N GLY A 161 2.78 22.30 9.51
CA GLY A 161 4.21 22.16 9.75
C GLY A 161 5.03 22.12 8.45
N HIS A 162 6.18 21.44 8.52
CA HIS A 162 7.14 21.27 7.40
C HIS A 162 7.17 19.84 6.86
N ALA A 163 6.24 18.98 7.29
CA ALA A 163 6.18 17.60 6.81
C ALA A 163 5.83 17.60 5.32
N ALA A 164 6.55 16.77 4.55
CA ALA A 164 6.20 16.53 3.15
C ALA A 164 4.78 15.94 3.08
N PRO A 165 3.95 16.37 2.12
CA PRO A 165 2.61 15.82 1.98
C PRO A 165 2.70 14.32 1.68
N PRO A 166 1.86 13.47 2.31
CA PRO A 166 1.88 12.04 2.05
C PRO A 166 1.55 11.76 0.58
N GLU A 167 2.24 10.79 -0.01
CA GLU A 167 2.12 10.41 -1.42
C GLU A 167 1.15 9.24 -1.59
N TYR A 168 0.49 9.17 -2.75
CA TYR A 168 -0.41 8.05 -3.04
C TYR A 168 0.41 6.80 -3.32
N PHE A 169 -0.16 5.63 -2.98
CA PHE A 169 0.46 4.36 -3.30
C PHE A 169 -0.25 3.68 -4.48
N GLU A 170 0.48 3.41 -5.56
CA GLU A 170 -0.06 2.81 -6.79
C GLU A 170 0.62 1.48 -7.14
N ILE A 171 -0.20 0.44 -7.31
CA ILE A 171 0.23 -0.88 -7.80
C ILE A 171 -0.66 -1.24 -8.98
N ILE A 172 -0.07 -1.80 -10.03
CA ILE A 172 -0.81 -2.31 -11.18
C ILE A 172 -1.71 -3.46 -10.71
N GLU A 173 -3.02 -3.23 -10.74
CA GLU A 173 -4.03 -4.23 -10.40
C GLU A 173 -4.44 -5.01 -11.65
N ARG A 174 -4.60 -6.32 -11.50
CA ARG A 174 -5.30 -7.11 -12.52
C ARG A 174 -6.80 -6.88 -12.34
N VAL A 175 -7.39 -6.12 -13.26
CA VAL A 175 -8.85 -6.15 -13.43
C VAL A 175 -9.21 -7.55 -13.86
N THR A 176 -9.84 -8.33 -12.97
CA THR A 176 -10.44 -9.60 -13.37
C THR A 176 -11.59 -9.28 -14.32
N PRO A 177 -11.58 -9.73 -15.58
CA PRO A 177 -12.69 -9.54 -16.50
C PRO A 177 -13.88 -10.35 -15.96
N GLY A 178 -14.80 -9.68 -15.26
CA GLY A 178 -15.93 -10.31 -14.57
C GLY A 178 -16.64 -9.43 -13.54
N GLN A 179 -16.18 -8.19 -13.29
CA GLN A 179 -16.88 -7.20 -12.46
C GLN A 179 -17.45 -6.02 -13.28
N ALA A 180 -17.57 -6.19 -14.59
CA ALA A 180 -18.23 -5.26 -15.49
C ALA A 180 -19.53 -5.91 -16.01
N ASP A 181 -20.46 -6.17 -15.10
CA ASP A 181 -21.88 -6.44 -15.40
C ASP A 181 -22.74 -5.73 -14.35
#